data_AF-A0A9P9AC95-F1
#
_entry.id   AF-A0A9P9AC95-F1
#
_cell.length_a   1.000
_cell.length_b   1.000
_cell.length_c   1.000
_cell.angle_alpha   90.00
_cell.angle_beta   90.00
_cell.angle_gamma   90.00
#
_symmetry.space_group_name_H-M   'P 1'
#
loop_
_entity.id
_entity.type
_entity.pdbx_description
1 polymer ?
#
loop_
_entity_poly.entity_id
_entity_poly.type
_entity_poly.pdbx_seq_one_letter_code
_entity_poly.pdbx_strand_id
1 'polypeptide(L)'
;MAILLSTPNLRAWYDESWTKRESDTTIFWQAVFNEHFPAGQYLFAIQVPSVSSEKRANGALFRRVVGQPRQIVMLWLEAKHAHEVAEAVDEEVLDAATLYFNGLLDDDTTDEVFVMSAIGPTFRLWLVKKDASLEPFHGNAKQNDKPQYLDAKTEAASTVFFDMVPTVLGKE
;
A
#
# COMPACT_ATOMS: atom_id res chain seq x y z
N MET A 1 -20.24 9.96 -1.46
CA MET A 1 -19.99 8.59 -1.99
C MET A 1 -18.48 8.48 -2.13
N ALA A 2 -17.85 7.44 -1.56
CA ALA A 2 -16.40 7.33 -1.61
C ALA A 2 -15.88 7.28 -3.06
N ILE A 3 -14.88 8.09 -3.36
CA ILE A 3 -14.25 8.19 -4.68
C ILE A 3 -13.56 6.87 -5.01
N LEU A 4 -13.03 6.16 -4.00
CA LEU A 4 -12.36 4.87 -4.19
C LEU A 4 -13.26 3.79 -4.79
N LEU A 5 -14.59 3.92 -4.66
CA LEU A 5 -15.58 2.98 -5.22
C LEU A 5 -16.40 3.64 -6.35
N SER A 6 -15.77 4.50 -7.14
CA SER A 6 -16.40 5.30 -8.20
C SER A 6 -17.13 4.45 -9.24
N THR A 7 -16.59 3.28 -9.60
CA THR A 7 -17.15 2.42 -10.65
C THR A 7 -17.95 1.23 -10.10
N PRO A 8 -18.87 0.63 -10.89
CA PRO A 8 -19.55 -0.61 -10.51
C PRO A 8 -18.57 -1.78 -10.32
N ASN A 9 -17.52 -1.87 -11.13
CA ASN A 9 -16.52 -2.92 -11.03
C ASN A 9 -15.75 -2.83 -9.70
N LEU A 10 -15.36 -1.62 -9.28
CA LEU A 10 -14.68 -1.44 -7.99
C LEU A 10 -15.57 -1.82 -6.80
N ARG A 11 -16.88 -1.60 -6.91
CA ARG A 11 -17.85 -2.05 -5.89
C ARG A 11 -17.95 -3.58 -5.83
N ALA A 12 -17.98 -4.25 -6.98
CA ALA A 12 -17.97 -5.71 -7.04
C ALA A 12 -16.70 -6.28 -6.40
N TRP A 13 -15.52 -5.75 -6.75
CA TRP A 13 -14.26 -6.15 -6.14
C TRP A 13 -14.21 -5.86 -4.64
N TYR A 14 -14.77 -4.73 -4.21
CA TYR A 14 -14.91 -4.40 -2.79
C TYR A 14 -15.74 -5.47 -2.05
N ASP A 15 -16.89 -5.86 -2.60
CA ASP A 15 -17.76 -6.88 -1.99
C ASP A 15 -17.05 -8.25 -1.91
N GLU A 16 -16.30 -8.62 -2.95
CA GLU A 16 -15.51 -9.86 -3.00
C GLU A 16 -14.32 -9.87 -2.03
N SER A 17 -13.73 -8.70 -1.75
CA SER A 17 -12.57 -8.60 -0.85
C SER A 17 -12.88 -8.90 0.62
N TRP A 18 -14.16 -8.99 1.00
CA TRP A 18 -14.59 -9.43 2.32
C TRP A 18 -14.51 -10.96 2.52
N THR A 19 -14.09 -11.72 1.52
CA THR A 19 -13.94 -13.18 1.65
C THR A 19 -12.68 -13.55 2.45
N LYS A 20 -12.47 -14.87 2.67
CA LYS A 20 -11.31 -15.42 3.38
C LYS A 20 -10.04 -15.54 2.54
N ARG A 21 -10.03 -15.09 1.29
CA ARG A 21 -8.84 -15.21 0.41
C ARG A 21 -8.03 -13.93 0.40
N GLU A 22 -6.75 -14.04 0.69
CA GLU A 22 -5.80 -12.91 0.60
C GLU A 22 -5.67 -12.39 -0.84
N SER A 23 -5.76 -13.27 -1.83
CA SER A 23 -5.75 -12.91 -3.26
C SER A 23 -6.84 -11.90 -3.62
N ASP A 24 -8.02 -12.03 -3.01
CA ASP A 24 -9.17 -11.16 -3.32
C ASP A 24 -8.93 -9.75 -2.77
N THR A 25 -8.24 -9.64 -1.63
CA THR A 25 -7.76 -8.36 -1.08
C THR A 25 -6.74 -7.70 -2.01
N THR A 26 -5.76 -8.47 -2.49
CA THR A 26 -4.71 -7.95 -3.39
C THR A 26 -5.29 -7.49 -4.73
N ILE A 27 -6.24 -8.26 -5.30
CA ILE A 27 -6.92 -7.92 -6.56
C ILE A 27 -7.76 -6.65 -6.40
N PHE A 28 -8.49 -6.52 -5.28
CA PHE A 28 -9.25 -5.30 -5.00
C PHE A 28 -8.35 -4.07 -4.98
N TRP A 29 -7.25 -4.10 -4.22
CA TRP A 29 -6.34 -2.96 -4.15
C TRP A 29 -5.64 -2.70 -5.48
N GLN A 30 -5.26 -3.74 -6.24
CA GLN A 30 -4.78 -3.58 -7.61
C GLN A 30 -5.79 -2.83 -8.50
N ALA A 31 -7.07 -3.20 -8.43
CA ALA A 31 -8.12 -2.53 -9.19
C ALA A 31 -8.27 -1.05 -8.79
N VAL A 32 -8.23 -0.76 -7.49
CA VAL A 32 -8.26 0.63 -6.97
C VAL A 32 -7.08 1.44 -7.52
N PHE A 33 -5.84 0.92 -7.43
CA PHE A 33 -4.67 1.65 -7.94
C PHE A 33 -4.73 1.83 -9.45
N ASN A 34 -5.12 0.82 -10.21
CA ASN A 34 -5.19 0.91 -11.67
C ASN A 34 -6.27 1.88 -12.17
N GLU A 35 -7.38 2.03 -11.44
CA GLU A 35 -8.43 3.00 -11.79
C GLU A 35 -7.98 4.44 -11.51
N HIS A 36 -7.35 4.67 -10.35
CA HIS A 36 -7.14 6.02 -9.83
C HIS A 36 -5.76 6.60 -10.18
N PHE A 37 -4.81 5.79 -10.65
CA PHE A 37 -3.49 6.25 -11.10
C PHE A 37 -3.33 6.15 -12.61
N PRO A 38 -3.00 7.26 -13.31
CA PRO A 38 -2.89 7.27 -14.76
C PRO A 38 -1.87 6.26 -15.31
N ALA A 39 -2.36 5.38 -16.20
CA ALA A 39 -1.52 4.47 -16.94
C ALA A 39 -0.44 5.22 -17.74
N GLY A 40 0.79 4.67 -17.75
CA GLY A 40 1.94 5.25 -18.46
C GLY A 40 2.84 6.13 -17.59
N GLN A 41 2.28 6.74 -16.54
CA GLN A 41 3.07 7.41 -15.49
C GLN A 41 3.24 6.50 -14.27
N TYR A 42 2.20 5.74 -13.94
CA TYR A 42 2.19 4.82 -12.81
C TYR A 42 2.00 3.38 -13.26
N LEU A 43 2.51 2.47 -12.44
CA LEU A 43 2.35 1.03 -12.60
C LEU A 43 2.11 0.42 -11.22
N PHE A 44 0.99 -0.26 -11.03
CA PHE A 44 0.83 -1.14 -9.88
C PHE A 44 1.22 -2.56 -10.27
N ALA A 45 2.18 -3.15 -9.56
CA ALA A 45 2.59 -4.53 -9.77
C ALA A 45 2.29 -5.37 -8.52
N ILE A 46 1.91 -6.62 -8.73
CA ILE A 46 1.67 -7.61 -7.68
C ILE A 46 2.83 -8.58 -7.58
N GLN A 47 3.00 -9.22 -6.41
CA GLN A 47 4.00 -10.29 -6.21
C GLN A 47 5.43 -9.82 -6.52
N VAL A 48 5.75 -8.59 -6.10
CA VAL A 48 7.02 -7.92 -6.40
C VAL A 48 8.14 -8.64 -5.63
N PRO A 49 9.15 -9.21 -6.33
CA PRO A 49 10.22 -9.94 -5.68
C PRO A 49 11.14 -9.00 -4.91
N SER A 50 11.74 -9.48 -3.82
CA SER A 50 12.91 -8.84 -3.22
C SER A 50 14.21 -9.32 -3.90
N VAL A 51 15.26 -8.50 -3.93
CA VAL A 51 16.56 -8.91 -4.52
C VAL A 51 17.34 -9.82 -3.56
N SER A 52 17.12 -9.69 -2.26
CA SER A 52 17.90 -10.37 -1.21
C SER A 52 17.19 -11.55 -0.55
N SER A 53 15.94 -11.84 -0.92
CA SER A 53 15.18 -12.97 -0.35
C SER A 53 14.14 -13.55 -1.32
N GLU A 54 13.66 -14.75 -1.02
CA GLU A 54 12.53 -15.36 -1.74
C GLU A 54 11.18 -14.71 -1.42
N LYS A 55 11.11 -13.82 -0.40
CA LYS A 55 9.89 -13.11 -0.06
C LYS A 55 9.49 -12.14 -1.17
N ARG A 56 8.17 -12.01 -1.34
CA ARG A 56 7.54 -11.12 -2.33
C ARG A 56 6.56 -10.20 -1.60
N ALA A 57 6.58 -8.92 -1.96
CA ALA A 57 5.51 -8.01 -1.56
C ALA A 57 4.20 -8.43 -2.23
N ASN A 58 3.06 -8.26 -1.54
CA ASN A 58 1.77 -8.48 -2.20
C ASN A 58 1.60 -7.53 -3.39
N GLY A 59 2.05 -6.28 -3.26
CA GLY A 59 2.17 -5.36 -4.39
C GLY A 59 3.00 -4.11 -4.12
N ALA A 60 3.21 -3.32 -5.16
CA ALA A 60 3.82 -2.00 -5.06
C ALA A 60 3.35 -1.08 -6.19
N LEU A 61 3.25 0.21 -5.88
CA LEU A 61 3.00 1.29 -6.83
C LEU A 61 4.34 1.90 -7.24
N PHE A 62 4.59 1.94 -8.54
CA PHE A 62 5.76 2.52 -9.15
C PHE A 62 5.40 3.79 -9.91
N ARG A 63 6.30 4.77 -9.92
CA ARG A 63 6.25 5.94 -10.80
C ARG A 63 7.39 5.86 -11.81
N ARG A 64 7.05 6.08 -13.08
CA ARG A 64 8.03 6.30 -14.13
C ARG A 64 8.43 7.78 -14.15
N VAL A 65 9.74 8.04 -14.06
CA VAL A 65 10.30 9.38 -14.25
C VAL A 65 10.96 9.44 -15.62
N VAL A 66 10.55 10.42 -16.43
CA VAL A 66 11.12 10.61 -17.78
C VAL A 66 12.60 10.98 -17.62
N GLY A 67 13.47 10.28 -18.36
CA GLY A 67 14.92 10.50 -18.30
C GLY A 67 15.65 9.70 -17.23
N GLN A 68 14.92 8.97 -16.35
CA GLN A 68 15.54 8.01 -15.44
C GLN A 68 15.41 6.58 -15.99
N PRO A 69 16.47 5.76 -15.90
CA PRO A 69 16.45 4.38 -16.40
C PRO A 69 15.63 3.43 -15.51
N ARG A 70 15.44 3.79 -14.24
CA ARG A 70 14.73 2.98 -13.23
C ARG A 70 13.43 3.67 -12.81
N GLN A 71 12.44 2.87 -12.44
CA GLN A 71 11.20 3.35 -11.83
C GLN A 71 11.43 3.62 -10.35
N ILE A 72 10.71 4.59 -9.78
CA ILE A 72 10.73 4.88 -8.35
C ILE A 72 9.59 4.11 -7.69
N VAL A 73 9.87 3.39 -6.62
CA VAL A 73 8.82 2.79 -5.80
C VAL A 73 8.21 3.87 -4.92
N MET A 74 6.90 4.06 -5.05
CA MET A 74 6.17 5.09 -4.33
C MET A 74 5.51 4.54 -3.06
N LEU A 75 4.96 3.33 -3.14
CA LEU A 75 4.21 2.71 -2.06
C LEU A 75 4.32 1.20 -2.16
N TRP A 76 4.55 0.55 -1.03
CA TRP A 76 4.45 -0.90 -0.90
C TRP A 76 3.10 -1.31 -0.34
N LEU A 77 2.62 -2.49 -0.71
CA LEU A 77 1.39 -3.08 -0.20
C LEU A 77 1.70 -4.42 0.48
N GLU A 78 1.31 -4.51 1.74
CA GLU A 78 1.15 -5.77 2.48
C GLU A 78 -0.35 -6.00 2.72
N ALA A 79 -0.86 -7.13 2.26
CA ALA A 79 -2.29 -7.40 2.18
C ALA A 79 -2.62 -8.74 2.82
N LYS A 80 -3.65 -8.75 3.67
CA LYS A 80 -4.19 -9.96 4.31
C LYS A 80 -5.68 -10.06 4.10
N HIS A 81 -6.22 -11.28 4.24
CA HIS A 81 -7.66 -11.50 4.13
C HIS A 81 -8.46 -10.73 5.19
N ALA A 82 -9.74 -10.45 4.93
CA ALA A 82 -10.57 -9.56 5.74
C ALA A 82 -10.76 -9.96 7.22
N HIS A 83 -10.48 -11.22 7.57
CA HIS A 83 -10.62 -11.74 8.93
C HIS A 83 -9.32 -11.72 9.74
N GLU A 84 -8.22 -11.23 9.16
CA GLU A 84 -6.92 -11.23 9.84
C GLU A 84 -6.90 -10.28 11.03
N VAL A 85 -6.00 -10.52 11.98
CA VAL A 85 -5.76 -9.62 13.11
C VAL A 85 -4.85 -8.49 12.67
N ALA A 86 -5.22 -7.24 12.99
CA ALA A 86 -4.42 -6.06 12.59
C ALA A 86 -2.99 -6.12 13.10
N GLU A 87 -2.78 -6.72 14.27
CA GLU A 87 -1.45 -6.96 14.85
C GLU A 87 -0.51 -7.73 13.94
N ALA A 88 -0.97 -8.88 13.43
CA ALA A 88 -0.16 -9.69 12.55
C ALA A 88 0.23 -8.92 11.27
N VAL A 89 -0.68 -8.10 10.75
CA VAL A 89 -0.43 -7.33 9.52
C VAL A 89 0.52 -6.17 9.78
N ASP A 90 0.37 -5.45 10.89
CA ASP A 90 1.21 -4.31 11.26
C ASP A 90 2.65 -4.74 11.60
N GLU A 91 2.84 -5.94 12.17
CA GLU A 91 4.17 -6.54 12.35
C GLU A 91 4.82 -6.87 10.99
N GLU A 92 4.04 -7.42 10.05
CA GLU A 92 4.53 -7.74 8.71
C GLU A 92 4.90 -6.48 7.89
N VAL A 93 4.33 -5.31 8.20
CA VAL A 93 4.73 -4.02 7.59
C VAL A 93 6.19 -3.69 7.88
N LEU A 94 6.69 -3.95 9.10
CA LEU A 94 8.09 -3.70 9.46
C LEU A 94 9.04 -4.65 8.75
N ASP A 95 8.68 -5.92 8.72
CA ASP A 95 9.43 -6.95 8.01
C ASP A 95 9.51 -6.60 6.52
N ALA A 96 8.38 -6.22 5.92
CA ALA A 96 8.29 -5.79 4.54
C ALA A 96 9.17 -4.56 4.28
N ALA A 97 9.04 -3.50 5.07
CA ALA A 97 9.85 -2.30 4.94
C ALA A 97 11.36 -2.58 5.06
N THR A 98 11.76 -3.43 6.01
CA THR A 98 13.16 -3.84 6.20
C THR A 98 13.71 -4.57 4.97
N LEU A 99 12.91 -5.45 4.35
CA LEU A 99 13.29 -6.10 3.09
C LEU A 99 13.41 -5.10 1.95
N TYR A 100 12.57 -4.07 1.93
CA TYR A 100 12.59 -3.05 0.88
C TYR A 100 13.80 -2.13 0.99
N PHE A 101 14.15 -1.70 2.20
CA PHE A 101 15.37 -0.93 2.48
C PHE A 101 16.64 -1.70 2.12
N ASN A 102 16.70 -3.02 2.41
CA ASN A 102 17.92 -3.81 2.25
C ASN A 102 18.04 -4.52 0.90
N GLY A 103 16.96 -4.63 0.14
CA GLY A 103 16.91 -5.49 -1.04
C GLY A 103 16.47 -4.79 -2.31
N LEU A 104 15.57 -3.80 -2.27
CA LEU A 104 14.90 -3.33 -3.50
C LEU A 104 15.27 -1.92 -3.92
N LEU A 105 15.79 -1.13 -2.98
CA LEU A 105 16.37 0.17 -3.24
C LEU A 105 17.89 -0.01 -3.25
N ASP A 106 18.43 -0.23 -4.44
CA ASP A 106 19.87 -0.32 -4.74
C ASP A 106 20.58 1.04 -4.55
N ASP A 107 19.96 1.95 -3.80
CA ASP A 107 20.31 3.35 -3.65
C ASP A 107 20.28 3.68 -2.16
N ASP A 108 21.44 4.02 -1.62
CA ASP A 108 21.69 4.41 -0.22
C ASP A 108 21.00 5.75 0.16
N THR A 109 20.06 6.23 -0.66
CA THR A 109 19.53 7.59 -0.67
C THR A 109 18.12 7.72 -0.09
N THR A 110 17.44 6.61 0.17
CA THR A 110 16.06 6.62 0.67
C THR A 110 16.02 6.23 2.15
N ASP A 111 15.87 7.23 3.01
CA ASP A 111 15.75 7.02 4.47
C ASP A 111 14.34 6.65 4.92
N GLU A 112 13.35 6.70 4.02
CA GLU A 112 11.94 6.50 4.33
C GLU A 112 11.19 5.82 3.19
N VAL A 113 10.34 4.85 3.48
CA VAL A 113 9.44 4.19 2.52
C VAL A 113 8.00 4.31 2.98
N PHE A 114 7.07 4.42 2.03
CA PHE A 114 5.65 4.34 2.32
C PHE A 114 5.17 2.90 2.20
N VAL A 115 4.40 2.44 3.17
CA VAL A 115 3.77 1.12 3.17
C VAL A 115 2.28 1.26 3.46
N MET A 116 1.47 0.51 2.74
CA MET A 116 0.05 0.31 3.00
C MET A 116 -0.15 -1.09 3.57
N SER A 117 -0.67 -1.19 4.79
CA SER A 117 -1.25 -2.45 5.27
C SER A 117 -2.72 -2.51 4.90
N ALA A 118 -3.16 -3.64 4.37
CA ALA A 118 -4.53 -3.87 3.94
C ALA A 118 -5.11 -5.13 4.58
N ILE A 119 -6.36 -5.02 5.06
CA ILE A 119 -7.15 -6.14 5.60
C ILE A 119 -8.50 -6.11 4.90
N GLY A 120 -8.69 -6.99 3.91
CA GLY A 120 -9.82 -6.85 2.99
C GLY A 120 -9.83 -5.47 2.34
N PRO A 121 -10.98 -4.79 2.24
CA PRO A 121 -11.06 -3.46 1.64
C PRO A 121 -10.73 -2.33 2.61
N THR A 122 -10.18 -2.65 3.78
CA THR A 122 -9.74 -1.65 4.75
C THR A 122 -8.22 -1.50 4.66
N PHE A 123 -7.71 -0.30 4.92
CA PHE A 123 -6.27 -0.04 4.86
C PHE A 123 -5.81 0.93 5.92
N ARG A 124 -4.50 0.91 6.12
CA ARG A 124 -3.74 1.89 6.88
C ARG A 124 -2.46 2.24 6.15
N LEU A 125 -2.02 3.48 6.28
CA LEU A 125 -0.81 3.99 5.61
C LEU A 125 0.27 4.32 6.63
N TRP A 126 1.49 4.02 6.27
CA TRP A 126 2.67 4.11 7.11
C TRP A 126 3.80 4.80 6.36
N LEU A 127 4.50 5.69 7.06
CA LEU A 127 5.86 6.09 6.73
C LEU A 127 6.78 5.24 7.60
N VAL A 128 7.57 4.37 6.99
CA VAL A 128 8.57 3.58 7.71
C VAL A 128 9.93 4.19 7.43
N LYS A 129 10.69 4.49 8.49
CA LYS A 129 12.04 5.05 8.36
C LYS A 129 13.10 3.94 8.47
N LYS A 130 14.32 4.23 8.01
CA LYS A 130 15.45 3.28 8.00
C LYS A 130 15.84 2.77 9.39
N ASP A 131 15.49 3.50 10.44
CA ASP A 131 15.63 3.07 11.84
C ASP A 131 14.51 2.12 12.33
N ALA A 132 13.67 1.65 11.40
CA ALA A 132 12.50 0.81 11.63
C ALA A 132 11.41 1.46 12.51
N SER A 133 11.37 2.80 12.59
CA SER A 133 10.21 3.49 13.15
C SER A 133 9.04 3.49 12.17
N LEU A 134 7.83 3.17 12.65
CA LEU A 134 6.60 3.40 11.88
C LEU A 134 5.90 4.66 12.35
N GLU A 135 5.60 5.53 11.41
CA GLU A 135 4.78 6.71 11.60
C GLU A 135 3.50 6.54 10.80
N PRO A 136 2.33 6.43 11.46
CA PRO A 136 1.09 6.29 10.73
C PRO A 136 0.68 7.61 10.10
N PHE A 137 0.24 7.57 8.84
CA PHE A 137 -0.29 8.75 8.13
C PHE A 137 -1.59 9.28 8.72
N HIS A 138 -2.34 8.40 9.40
CA HIS A 138 -3.60 8.70 10.08
C HIS A 138 -3.78 7.78 11.28
N GLY A 139 -4.66 8.17 12.20
CA GLY A 139 -4.83 7.45 13.46
C GLY A 139 -3.71 7.80 14.46
N ASN A 140 -3.28 6.84 15.27
CA ASN A 140 -2.26 7.05 16.29
C ASN A 140 -1.20 5.94 16.24
N ALA A 141 -0.03 6.15 16.85
CA ALA A 141 1.08 5.19 16.76
C ALA A 141 0.82 3.80 17.39
N LYS A 142 -0.37 3.54 17.97
CA LYS A 142 -0.70 2.20 18.44
C LYS A 142 -0.85 1.28 17.22
N GLN A 143 0.03 0.30 17.15
CA GLN A 143 -0.17 -0.89 16.33
C GLN A 143 -1.39 -1.65 16.87
N ASN A 144 -2.04 -2.44 16.01
CA ASN A 144 -3.02 -3.46 16.42
C ASN A 144 -4.46 -2.96 16.66
N ASP A 145 -4.77 -1.72 16.29
CA ASP A 145 -6.09 -1.13 16.51
C ASP A 145 -6.91 -1.12 15.21
N LYS A 146 -7.68 -2.19 14.98
CA LYS A 146 -8.58 -2.34 13.80
C LYS A 146 -9.42 -1.09 13.49
N PRO A 147 -10.01 -0.38 14.48
CA PRO A 147 -10.67 0.92 14.28
C PRO A 147 -9.87 1.99 13.53
N GLN A 148 -8.54 1.88 13.48
CA GLN A 148 -7.67 2.83 12.76
C GLN A 148 -7.55 2.52 11.27
N TYR A 149 -8.00 1.34 10.82
CA TYR A 149 -8.09 1.02 9.41
C TYR A 149 -9.29 1.73 8.79
N LEU A 150 -9.04 2.44 7.69
CA LEU A 150 -10.06 3.12 6.94
C LEU A 150 -10.69 2.14 5.94
N ASP A 151 -12.01 1.99 6.03
CA ASP A 151 -12.79 1.25 5.03
C ASP A 151 -12.85 2.07 3.72
N ALA A 152 -12.47 1.45 2.59
CA ALA A 152 -12.45 2.08 1.28
C ALA A 152 -13.78 2.72 0.86
N LYS A 153 -14.92 2.29 1.45
CA LYS A 153 -16.23 2.91 1.20
C LYS A 153 -16.44 4.27 1.88
N THR A 154 -15.51 4.70 2.74
CA THR A 154 -15.63 5.94 3.51
C THR A 154 -15.02 7.14 2.77
N GLU A 155 -15.53 8.33 3.05
CA GLU A 155 -14.97 9.57 2.49
C GLU A 155 -13.59 9.89 3.10
N ALA A 156 -13.38 9.51 4.37
CA ALA A 156 -12.07 9.58 5.02
C ALA A 156 -11.01 8.75 4.29
N ALA A 157 -11.35 7.52 3.89
CA ALA A 157 -10.48 6.68 3.06
C ALA A 157 -10.09 7.37 1.76
N SER A 158 -11.07 7.96 1.06
CA SER A 158 -10.79 8.69 -0.19
C SER A 158 -9.86 9.86 0.05
N THR A 159 -10.11 10.65 1.09
CA THR A 159 -9.28 11.81 1.46
C THR A 159 -7.84 11.37 1.73
N VAL A 160 -7.64 10.41 2.62
CA VAL A 160 -6.30 9.90 2.96
C VAL A 160 -5.57 9.31 1.75
N PHE A 161 -6.27 8.52 0.93
CA PHE A 161 -5.67 7.89 -0.25
C PHE A 161 -5.19 8.92 -1.27
N PHE A 162 -5.98 9.98 -1.51
CA PHE A 162 -5.60 11.04 -2.44
C PHE A 162 -4.70 12.12 -1.82
N ASP A 163 -4.63 12.27 -0.50
CA ASP A 163 -3.67 13.15 0.18
C ASP A 163 -2.28 12.50 0.29
N MET A 164 -2.24 11.17 0.34
CA MET A 164 -1.02 10.39 0.17
C MET A 164 -0.38 10.71 -1.19
N VAL A 165 -1.16 10.86 -2.25
CA VAL A 165 -0.66 11.11 -3.62
C VAL A 165 0.27 12.33 -3.66
N PRO A 166 -0.10 13.56 -3.26
CA PRO A 166 0.85 14.68 -3.21
C PRO A 166 2.03 14.47 -2.25
N THR A 167 1.82 13.83 -1.10
CA THR A 167 2.87 13.68 -0.07
C THR A 167 3.94 12.65 -0.46
N VAL A 168 3.50 11.57 -1.11
CA VAL A 168 4.35 10.50 -1.63
C VAL A 168 4.95 10.89 -2.99
N LEU A 169 4.19 11.58 -3.85
CA LEU A 169 4.58 11.89 -5.24
C LEU A 169 5.20 13.28 -5.43
N GLY A 170 5.18 14.13 -4.40
CA GLY A 170 5.57 15.55 -4.45
C GLY A 170 6.89 15.90 -3.75
N LYS A 171 7.74 14.93 -3.40
CA LYS A 171 9.17 15.24 -3.19
C LYS A 171 9.78 15.55 -4.58
N GLU A 172 9.61 16.79 -5.03
CA GLU A 172 10.42 17.43 -6.07
C GLU A 172 11.84 17.72 -5.56
#